data_AF-A0A8K0SLS2-F1
#
_entry.id   AF-A0A8K0SLS2-F1
#
_cell.length_a   1.000
_cell.length_b   1.000
_cell.length_c   1.000
_cell.angle_alpha   90.00
_cell.angle_beta   90.00
_cell.angle_gamma   90.00
#
_symmetry.space_group_name_H-M   'P 1'
#
loop_
_entity.id
_entity.type
_entity.pdbx_description
1 polymer ?
#
loop_
_entity_poly.entity_id
_entity_poly.type
_entity_poly.pdbx_seq_one_letter_code
_entity_poly.pdbx_strand_id
1 'polypeptide(L)'
;MMISHIGRATAVAVLVLPLALGSPVPDLSSRIRLRSDAAWEEFQRARTGMLVELAEPIEDCWSRPSVFLPGYTSPMFQSCVDWHSSVHAAYSLYTITEASGNDRFKDIAEEVIHNDKVPAEIEYMTTARIGNITFFDIEVPYGMAWLFNLVMQRRQTMGNDGLRPLGDLAADELRAYLASLSDDDIKEMILIPAHENLSWAILHLSRWARYITDDGMRREIEQRFLSAALDSSLDQECPVENDSGSDYEEFFPPCLLRLSAVIQTWNGTAEALTSWVNERVPSNFNIPPVTEIEDPRTGHKFAINFSRAFALWYIYQATGNTAFRDNYAELITYQISRPDFWNIEAGYLASHFVPQFGVRAIEASREGENMVFRAE
;
A
#
# COMPACT_ATOMS: atom_id res chain seq x y z
N MET A 1 53.17 92.87 -27.43
CA MET A 1 53.75 92.04 -28.51
C MET A 1 53.17 90.65 -28.36
N MET A 2 52.26 90.27 -29.26
CA MET A 2 51.97 88.93 -29.77
C MET A 2 52.00 87.65 -28.86
N ILE A 3 50.88 86.91 -28.94
CA ILE A 3 50.72 85.44 -29.09
C ILE A 3 49.92 84.70 -27.99
N SER A 4 48.98 83.92 -28.54
CA SER A 4 48.07 82.85 -28.09
C SER A 4 48.72 81.73 -27.22
N HIS A 5 48.09 80.67 -26.68
CA HIS A 5 46.80 79.98 -26.81
C HIS A 5 46.73 78.86 -25.72
N ILE A 6 45.52 78.39 -25.41
CA ILE A 6 45.12 76.99 -25.11
C ILE A 6 45.51 76.35 -23.76
N GLY A 7 44.47 75.89 -23.05
CA GLY A 7 44.53 75.14 -21.79
C GLY A 7 44.63 73.62 -21.95
N ARG A 8 44.67 72.92 -20.81
CA ARG A 8 44.35 71.50 -20.67
C ARG A 8 43.84 71.25 -19.25
N ALA A 9 42.57 70.84 -19.16
CA ALA A 9 41.97 70.26 -17.97
C ALA A 9 42.30 68.76 -17.92
N THR A 10 42.71 68.28 -16.76
CA THR A 10 43.05 66.89 -16.48
C THR A 10 41.77 66.09 -16.28
N ALA A 11 41.50 65.11 -17.15
CA ALA A 11 40.41 64.16 -16.99
C ALA A 11 40.85 63.01 -16.07
N VAL A 12 40.09 62.78 -15.00
CA VAL A 12 40.20 61.59 -14.14
C VAL A 12 39.37 60.48 -14.80
N ALA A 13 40.03 59.41 -15.23
CA ALA A 13 39.36 58.22 -15.75
C ALA A 13 38.85 57.37 -14.57
N VAL A 14 37.53 57.31 -14.40
CA VAL A 14 36.86 56.33 -13.54
C VAL A 14 36.74 55.04 -14.33
N LEU A 15 37.48 54.00 -13.94
CA LEU A 15 37.25 52.64 -14.43
C LEU A 15 35.90 52.16 -13.88
N VAL A 16 34.90 52.05 -14.75
CA VAL A 16 33.69 51.29 -14.48
C VAL A 16 34.00 49.83 -14.79
N LEU A 17 34.18 49.00 -13.75
CA LEU A 17 34.15 47.55 -13.92
C LEU A 17 32.73 47.13 -14.33
N PRO A 18 32.57 46.24 -15.32
CA PRO A 18 31.27 45.67 -15.60
C PRO A 18 30.88 44.79 -14.41
N LEU A 19 29.74 45.11 -13.78
CA LEU A 19 29.05 44.20 -12.86
C LEU A 19 28.84 42.88 -13.61
N ALA A 20 29.56 41.85 -13.19
CA ALA A 20 29.26 40.49 -13.59
C ALA A 20 27.80 40.21 -13.20
N LEU A 21 26.96 39.96 -14.21
CA LEU A 21 25.63 39.43 -14.03
C LEU A 21 25.75 38.21 -13.12
N GLY A 22 25.23 38.33 -11.90
CA GLY A 22 25.19 37.22 -10.95
C GLY A 22 24.52 36.04 -11.64
N SER A 23 25.21 34.89 -11.65
CA SER A 23 24.60 33.64 -12.06
C SER A 23 23.28 33.48 -11.30
N PRO A 24 22.17 33.11 -11.96
CA PRO A 24 20.90 32.95 -11.26
C PRO A 24 21.13 31.95 -10.12
N VAL A 25 20.86 32.38 -8.89
CA VAL A 25 20.81 31.49 -7.73
C VAL A 25 19.76 30.43 -8.08
N PRO A 26 20.12 29.15 -8.22
CA PRO A 26 19.15 28.16 -8.62
C PRO A 26 18.07 28.10 -7.54
N ASP A 27 16.82 28.25 -7.96
CA ASP A 27 15.66 28.27 -7.09
C ASP A 27 15.69 27.05 -6.15
N LEU A 28 15.56 27.29 -4.84
CA LEU A 28 15.55 26.25 -3.82
C LEU A 28 14.45 25.21 -4.13
N SER A 29 13.31 25.64 -4.69
CA SER A 29 12.23 24.74 -5.11
C SER A 29 12.69 23.77 -6.20
N SER A 30 13.46 24.27 -7.19
CA SER A 30 14.01 23.46 -8.28
C SER A 30 15.05 22.46 -7.77
N ARG A 31 15.86 22.84 -6.78
CA ARG A 31 16.84 21.93 -6.15
C ARG A 31 16.17 20.85 -5.31
N ILE A 32 15.12 21.19 -4.58
CA ILE A 32 14.34 20.22 -3.79
C ILE A 32 13.67 19.22 -4.73
N ARG A 33 13.02 19.69 -5.80
CA ARG A 33 12.40 18.83 -6.81
C ARG A 33 13.42 17.91 -7.49
N LEU A 34 14.57 18.43 -7.90
CA LEU A 34 15.62 17.59 -8.51
C LEU A 34 16.13 16.50 -7.56
N ARG A 35 16.23 16.79 -6.26
CA ARG A 35 16.60 15.78 -5.25
C ARG A 35 15.50 14.74 -5.06
N SER A 36 14.24 15.16 -5.06
CA SER A 36 13.12 14.26 -4.83
C SER A 36 12.87 13.34 -6.04
N ASP A 37 13.00 13.87 -7.26
CA ASP A 37 12.98 13.06 -8.48
C ASP A 37 14.15 12.06 -8.51
N ALA A 38 15.35 12.47 -8.08
CA ALA A 38 16.48 11.54 -7.97
C ALA A 38 16.24 10.41 -6.94
N ALA A 39 15.62 10.73 -5.80
CA ALA A 39 15.26 9.73 -4.78
C ALA A 39 14.19 8.76 -5.28
N TRP A 40 13.19 9.25 -6.02
CA TRP A 40 12.19 8.39 -6.67
C TRP A 40 12.82 7.45 -7.70
N GLU A 41 13.71 7.95 -8.55
CA GLU A 41 14.42 7.10 -9.52
C GLU A 41 15.31 6.06 -8.83
N GLU A 42 15.94 6.41 -7.71
CA GLU A 42 16.71 5.47 -6.89
C GLU A 42 15.82 4.36 -6.32
N PHE A 43 14.69 4.73 -5.73
CA PHE A 43 13.67 3.77 -5.29
C PHE A 43 13.22 2.85 -6.43
N GLN A 44 12.89 3.39 -7.61
CA GLN A 44 12.46 2.58 -8.76
C GLN A 44 13.53 1.56 -9.20
N ARG A 45 14.82 1.93 -9.14
CA ARG A 45 15.93 1.01 -9.43
C ARG A 45 16.11 -0.05 -8.34
N ALA A 46 15.88 0.31 -7.08
CA ALA A 46 16.10 -0.57 -5.93
C ALA A 46 14.92 -1.50 -5.61
N ARG A 47 13.68 -1.13 -5.98
CA ARG A 47 12.45 -1.81 -5.50
C ARG A 47 12.38 -3.33 -5.79
N THR A 48 12.95 -3.79 -6.90
CA THR A 48 13.05 -5.25 -7.16
C THR A 48 14.01 -5.93 -6.18
N GLY A 49 15.14 -5.28 -5.84
CA GLY A 49 16.06 -5.78 -4.81
C GLY A 49 15.40 -5.81 -3.43
N MET A 50 14.68 -4.74 -3.06
CA MET A 50 13.91 -4.67 -1.82
C MET A 50 12.90 -5.83 -1.68
N LEU A 51 12.17 -6.16 -2.77
CA LEU A 51 11.27 -7.31 -2.78
C LEU A 51 12.00 -8.64 -2.54
N VAL A 52 13.20 -8.80 -3.08
CA VAL A 52 14.03 -10.00 -2.86
C VAL A 52 14.55 -10.07 -1.42
N GLU A 53 14.91 -8.93 -0.81
CA GLU A 53 15.32 -8.85 0.61
C GLU A 53 14.18 -9.29 1.55
N LEU A 54 12.96 -8.86 1.26
CA LEU A 54 11.78 -9.25 2.04
C LEU A 54 11.43 -10.74 1.94
N ALA A 55 12.01 -11.48 0.98
CA ALA A 55 11.62 -12.86 0.73
C ALA A 55 12.08 -13.83 1.82
N GLU A 56 13.25 -13.62 2.44
CA GLU A 56 13.80 -14.53 3.45
C GLU A 56 12.84 -14.82 4.62
N PRO A 57 12.30 -13.81 5.34
CA PRO A 57 11.33 -14.06 6.41
C PRO A 57 10.00 -14.64 5.90
N ILE A 58 9.63 -14.40 4.64
CA ILE A 58 8.43 -14.97 4.01
C ILE A 58 8.62 -16.48 3.77
N GLU A 59 9.80 -16.89 3.30
CA GLU A 59 10.16 -18.30 3.14
C GLU A 59 10.25 -19.01 4.51
N ASP A 60 10.81 -18.35 5.53
CA ASP A 60 10.81 -18.88 6.90
C ASP A 60 9.37 -19.10 7.41
N CYS A 61 8.49 -18.11 7.23
CA CYS A 61 7.06 -18.23 7.54
C CYS A 61 6.40 -19.39 6.77
N TRP A 62 6.65 -19.47 5.46
CA TRP A 62 6.09 -20.49 4.57
C TRP A 62 6.47 -21.91 4.98
N SER A 63 7.71 -22.09 5.45
CA SER A 63 8.24 -23.40 5.88
C SER A 63 7.65 -23.93 7.19
N ARG A 64 6.98 -23.07 7.96
CA ARG A 64 6.41 -23.41 9.26
C ARG A 64 4.95 -23.83 9.11
N PRO A 65 4.52 -24.93 9.75
CA PRO A 65 3.11 -25.30 9.76
C PRO A 65 2.30 -24.29 10.58
N SER A 66 1.04 -24.08 10.22
CA SER A 66 0.10 -23.28 11.01
C SER A 66 -0.06 -23.85 12.43
N VAL A 67 0.12 -22.97 13.42
CA VAL A 67 0.15 -23.34 14.85
C VAL A 67 -1.00 -22.77 15.66
N PHE A 68 -1.78 -21.83 15.11
CA PHE A 68 -2.69 -21.03 15.92
C PHE A 68 -3.93 -21.80 16.39
N LEU A 69 -4.41 -22.76 15.58
CA LEU A 69 -5.68 -23.46 15.84
C LEU A 69 -5.56 -24.98 15.59
N PRO A 70 -5.15 -25.77 16.60
CA PRO A 70 -5.08 -27.23 16.49
C PRO A 70 -6.45 -27.84 16.10
N GLY A 71 -6.50 -28.56 14.98
CA GLY A 71 -7.73 -29.16 14.45
C GLY A 71 -8.47 -28.29 13.42
N TYR A 72 -7.95 -27.10 13.09
CA TYR A 72 -8.50 -26.17 12.11
C TYR A 72 -7.56 -26.00 10.92
N THR A 73 -7.13 -27.12 10.32
CA THR A 73 -6.11 -27.10 9.26
C THR A 73 -6.76 -26.96 7.89
N SER A 74 -6.47 -25.84 7.21
CA SER A 74 -6.89 -25.62 5.83
C SER A 74 -6.19 -26.61 4.87
N PRO A 75 -6.89 -27.19 3.89
CA PRO A 75 -6.29 -28.03 2.85
C PRO A 75 -5.18 -27.36 2.04
N MET A 76 -5.29 -26.06 1.78
CA MET A 76 -4.37 -25.28 0.94
C MET A 76 -3.47 -24.34 1.74
N PHE A 77 -4.00 -23.68 2.76
CA PHE A 77 -3.37 -22.57 3.48
C PHE A 77 -2.97 -23.00 4.89
N GLN A 78 -1.96 -23.88 4.96
CA GLN A 78 -1.50 -24.53 6.20
C GLN A 78 -0.11 -24.08 6.65
N SER A 79 0.45 -23.04 6.04
CA SER A 79 1.76 -22.48 6.40
C SER A 79 1.61 -21.23 7.28
N CYS A 80 2.71 -20.66 7.76
CA CYS A 80 2.72 -19.43 8.56
C CYS A 80 1.96 -19.54 9.89
N VAL A 81 1.59 -18.43 10.54
CA VAL A 81 0.89 -18.45 11.84
C VAL A 81 -0.52 -19.02 11.70
N ASP A 82 -1.29 -18.51 10.76
CA ASP A 82 -2.71 -18.79 10.52
C ASP A 82 -3.05 -18.81 9.01
N TRP A 83 -4.32 -19.00 8.69
CA TRP A 83 -4.83 -19.12 7.33
C TRP A 83 -4.47 -17.89 6.48
N HIS A 84 -4.83 -16.68 6.90
CA HIS A 84 -4.54 -15.51 6.10
C HIS A 84 -3.04 -15.26 5.98
N SER A 85 -2.24 -15.56 7.00
CA SER A 85 -0.77 -15.50 6.93
C SER A 85 -0.19 -16.43 5.88
N SER A 86 -0.77 -17.61 5.71
CA SER A 86 -0.42 -18.46 4.57
C SER A 86 -0.87 -17.81 3.24
N VAL A 87 -2.04 -17.17 3.17
CA VAL A 87 -2.53 -16.51 1.95
C VAL A 87 -1.65 -15.34 1.52
N HIS A 88 -1.30 -14.41 2.42
CA HIS A 88 -0.43 -13.29 2.07
C HIS A 88 1.01 -13.74 1.75
N ALA A 89 1.45 -14.88 2.30
CA ALA A 89 2.79 -15.40 2.04
C ALA A 89 2.87 -15.98 0.62
N ALA A 90 1.84 -16.75 0.25
CA ALA A 90 1.67 -17.23 -1.12
C ALA A 90 1.62 -16.07 -2.12
N TYR A 91 0.80 -15.04 -1.85
CA TYR A 91 0.71 -13.84 -2.68
C TYR A 91 2.10 -13.23 -2.88
N SER A 92 2.82 -13.04 -1.78
CA SER A 92 4.12 -12.40 -1.79
C SER A 92 5.15 -13.15 -2.62
N LEU A 93 5.19 -14.49 -2.52
CA LEU A 93 6.09 -15.33 -3.32
C LEU A 93 5.82 -15.21 -4.83
N TYR A 94 4.56 -15.19 -5.25
CA TYR A 94 4.22 -14.94 -6.67
C TYR A 94 4.58 -13.52 -7.10
N THR A 95 4.32 -12.51 -6.27
CA THR A 95 4.70 -11.12 -6.56
C THR A 95 6.20 -10.96 -6.72
N ILE A 96 7.00 -11.56 -5.85
CA ILE A 96 8.46 -11.52 -5.92
C ILE A 96 8.95 -12.27 -7.16
N THR A 97 8.32 -13.39 -7.54
CA THR A 97 8.61 -14.09 -8.80
C THR A 97 8.49 -13.15 -10.00
N GLU A 98 7.33 -12.51 -10.16
CA GLU A 98 7.07 -11.61 -11.29
C GLU A 98 8.01 -10.39 -11.30
N ALA A 99 8.32 -9.85 -10.12
CA ALA A 99 9.17 -8.66 -10.03
C ALA A 99 10.66 -8.96 -10.26
N SER A 100 11.13 -10.15 -9.90
CA SER A 100 12.54 -10.54 -9.96
C SER A 100 12.89 -11.42 -11.17
N GLY A 101 11.91 -12.08 -11.77
CA GLY A 101 12.11 -13.13 -12.78
C GLY A 101 12.73 -14.41 -12.22
N ASN A 102 12.74 -14.59 -10.89
CA ASN A 102 13.28 -15.77 -10.24
C ASN A 102 12.17 -16.78 -9.92
N ASP A 103 12.08 -17.81 -10.74
CA ASP A 103 11.07 -18.86 -10.64
C ASP A 103 11.12 -19.67 -9.33
N ARG A 104 12.22 -19.61 -8.56
CA ARG A 104 12.31 -20.34 -7.29
C ARG A 104 11.16 -20.00 -6.32
N PHE A 105 10.70 -18.74 -6.33
CA PHE A 105 9.70 -18.26 -5.37
C PHE A 105 8.32 -18.84 -5.69
N LYS A 106 7.91 -18.87 -6.97
CA LYS A 106 6.68 -19.56 -7.37
C LYS A 106 6.79 -21.06 -7.16
N ASP A 107 7.95 -21.66 -7.38
CA ASP A 107 8.14 -23.10 -7.17
C ASP A 107 7.91 -23.47 -5.70
N ILE A 108 8.40 -22.65 -4.75
CA ILE A 108 8.14 -22.80 -3.31
C ILE A 108 6.63 -22.67 -2.99
N ALA A 109 5.94 -21.68 -3.58
CA ALA A 109 4.51 -21.49 -3.35
C ALA A 109 3.69 -22.67 -3.92
N GLU A 110 4.05 -23.16 -5.10
CA GLU A 110 3.42 -24.29 -5.79
C GLU A 110 3.77 -25.64 -5.17
N GLU A 111 4.58 -25.72 -4.10
CA GLU A 111 4.65 -26.95 -3.29
C GLU A 111 3.30 -27.21 -2.59
N VAL A 112 2.57 -26.16 -2.25
CA VAL A 112 1.33 -26.24 -1.45
C VAL A 112 0.10 -25.74 -2.22
N ILE A 113 0.22 -24.68 -3.02
CA ILE A 113 -0.89 -24.00 -3.68
C ILE A 113 -1.24 -24.67 -5.01
N HIS A 114 -2.02 -25.76 -4.95
CA HIS A 114 -2.43 -26.53 -6.13
C HIS A 114 -3.92 -26.34 -6.47
N ASN A 115 -4.23 -26.35 -7.77
CA ASN A 115 -5.60 -26.22 -8.27
C ASN A 115 -6.51 -27.39 -7.83
N ASP A 116 -5.96 -28.59 -7.62
CA ASP A 116 -6.72 -29.77 -7.20
C ASP A 116 -7.24 -29.68 -5.76
N LYS A 117 -6.66 -28.81 -4.92
CA LYS A 117 -7.11 -28.54 -3.55
C LYS A 117 -8.28 -27.55 -3.47
N VAL A 118 -8.60 -26.82 -4.54
CA VAL A 118 -9.64 -25.78 -4.54
C VAL A 118 -11.00 -26.30 -4.06
N PRO A 119 -11.51 -27.47 -4.49
CA PRO A 119 -12.79 -27.98 -3.98
C PRO A 119 -12.77 -28.25 -2.47
N ALA A 120 -11.69 -28.81 -1.95
CA ALA A 120 -11.53 -29.06 -0.52
C ALA A 120 -11.39 -27.76 0.27
N GLU A 121 -10.71 -26.75 -0.29
CA GLU A 121 -10.59 -25.43 0.34
C GLU A 121 -11.93 -24.72 0.42
N ILE A 122 -12.76 -24.79 -0.63
CA ILE A 122 -14.15 -24.27 -0.61
C ILE A 122 -14.97 -24.98 0.47
N GLU A 123 -14.90 -26.30 0.55
CA GLU A 123 -15.59 -27.06 1.60
C GLU A 123 -15.11 -26.63 2.99
N TYR A 124 -13.80 -26.45 3.18
CA TYR A 124 -13.24 -25.97 4.42
C TYR A 124 -13.76 -24.57 4.78
N MET A 125 -13.63 -23.58 3.89
CA MET A 125 -14.11 -22.21 4.12
C MET A 125 -15.60 -22.15 4.48
N THR A 126 -16.42 -23.02 3.90
CA THR A 126 -17.88 -23.01 4.12
C THR A 126 -18.34 -23.83 5.33
N THR A 127 -17.54 -24.78 5.81
CA THR A 127 -17.96 -25.72 6.87
C THR A 127 -17.21 -25.53 8.18
N ALA A 128 -15.95 -25.07 8.12
CA ALA A 128 -15.06 -24.99 9.26
C ALA A 128 -15.59 -23.99 10.29
N ARG A 129 -15.63 -24.42 11.55
CA ARG A 129 -16.01 -23.58 12.70
C ARG A 129 -15.27 -23.95 13.99
N ILE A 130 -15.08 -22.98 14.88
CA ILE A 130 -14.60 -23.16 16.26
C ILE A 130 -15.76 -22.83 17.19
N GLY A 131 -16.40 -23.88 17.71
CA GLY A 131 -17.66 -23.72 18.44
C GLY A 131 -18.73 -23.11 17.53
N ASN A 132 -19.19 -21.90 17.86
CA ASN A 132 -20.18 -21.15 17.08
C ASN A 132 -19.57 -20.14 16.10
N ILE A 133 -18.24 -19.96 16.12
CA ILE A 133 -17.53 -19.01 15.26
C ILE A 133 -17.18 -19.74 13.96
N THR A 134 -17.69 -19.27 12.84
CA THR A 134 -17.40 -19.82 11.50
C THR A 134 -16.07 -19.32 10.96
N PHE A 135 -15.58 -19.94 9.88
CA PHE A 135 -14.43 -19.43 9.13
C PHE A 135 -14.60 -17.96 8.73
N PHE A 136 -15.78 -17.60 8.21
CA PHE A 136 -16.04 -16.24 7.75
C PHE A 136 -16.12 -15.22 8.89
N ASP A 137 -16.54 -15.62 10.09
CA ASP A 137 -16.46 -14.75 11.27
C ASP A 137 -15.01 -14.39 11.67
N ILE A 138 -14.04 -15.21 11.26
CA ILE A 138 -12.61 -15.02 11.57
C ILE A 138 -11.93 -14.24 10.45
N GLU A 139 -12.19 -14.61 9.19
CA GLU A 139 -11.40 -14.13 8.04
C GLU A 139 -12.06 -12.98 7.27
N VAL A 140 -13.35 -12.69 7.49
CA VAL A 140 -13.99 -11.49 6.95
C VAL A 140 -13.78 -10.33 7.93
N PRO A 141 -13.25 -9.17 7.48
CA PRO A 141 -13.02 -8.80 6.09
C PRO A 141 -11.56 -8.98 5.62
N TYR A 142 -10.61 -9.16 6.54
CA TYR A 142 -9.17 -9.09 6.30
C TYR A 142 -8.61 -10.17 5.37
N GLY A 143 -8.87 -11.44 5.68
CA GLY A 143 -8.35 -12.58 4.94
C GLY A 143 -8.85 -12.58 3.49
N MET A 144 -10.08 -12.13 3.26
CA MET A 144 -10.66 -12.02 1.92
C MET A 144 -9.88 -11.02 1.05
N ALA A 145 -9.43 -9.90 1.63
CA ALA A 145 -8.64 -8.90 0.94
C ALA A 145 -7.32 -9.49 0.39
N TRP A 146 -6.65 -10.31 1.19
CA TRP A 146 -5.42 -11.01 0.79
C TRP A 146 -5.69 -12.12 -0.23
N LEU A 147 -6.82 -12.82 -0.12
CA LEU A 147 -7.19 -13.85 -1.09
C LEU A 147 -7.40 -13.27 -2.49
N PHE A 148 -8.03 -12.11 -2.62
CA PHE A 148 -8.14 -11.42 -3.91
C PHE A 148 -6.77 -11.13 -4.52
N ASN A 149 -5.84 -10.60 -3.72
CA ASN A 149 -4.47 -10.34 -4.17
C ASN A 149 -3.78 -11.62 -4.65
N LEU A 150 -3.85 -12.70 -3.85
CA LEU A 150 -3.27 -13.99 -4.21
C LEU A 150 -3.83 -14.51 -5.55
N VAL A 151 -5.16 -14.54 -5.70
CA VAL A 151 -5.79 -15.10 -6.91
C VAL A 151 -5.40 -14.31 -8.16
N MET A 152 -5.40 -12.98 -8.08
CA MET A 152 -4.98 -12.11 -9.19
C MET A 152 -3.49 -12.30 -9.52
N GLN A 153 -2.63 -12.28 -8.51
CA GLN A 153 -1.18 -12.40 -8.69
C GLN A 153 -0.77 -13.78 -9.22
N ARG A 154 -1.40 -14.85 -8.72
CA ARG A 154 -1.14 -16.20 -9.23
C ARG A 154 -1.59 -16.34 -10.67
N ARG A 155 -2.74 -15.75 -11.08
CA ARG A 155 -3.16 -15.74 -12.49
C ARG A 155 -2.11 -15.11 -13.39
N GLN A 156 -1.55 -13.98 -12.96
CA GLN A 156 -0.52 -13.26 -13.69
C GLN A 156 0.73 -14.12 -13.85
N THR A 157 1.18 -14.75 -12.75
CA THR A 157 2.42 -15.54 -12.70
C THR A 157 2.30 -16.88 -13.44
N MET A 158 1.18 -17.57 -13.28
CA MET A 158 0.99 -18.96 -13.73
C MET A 158 0.22 -19.09 -15.04
N GLY A 159 -0.36 -18.00 -15.56
CA GLY A 159 -1.08 -18.04 -16.82
C GLY A 159 -2.40 -18.81 -16.81
N ASN A 160 -2.91 -19.25 -15.64
CA ASN A 160 -4.18 -19.94 -15.47
C ASN A 160 -4.97 -19.41 -14.26
N ASP A 161 -6.29 -19.54 -14.30
CA ASP A 161 -7.25 -19.01 -13.33
C ASP A 161 -7.74 -20.06 -12.33
N GLY A 162 -6.95 -21.09 -12.03
CA GLY A 162 -7.41 -22.22 -11.23
C GLY A 162 -7.88 -21.88 -9.81
N LEU A 163 -7.36 -20.82 -9.19
CA LEU A 163 -7.83 -20.35 -7.87
C LEU A 163 -9.03 -19.40 -7.93
N ARG A 164 -9.53 -19.10 -9.14
CA ARG A 164 -10.67 -18.21 -9.36
C ARG A 164 -11.86 -18.50 -8.44
N PRO A 165 -12.29 -19.76 -8.26
CA PRO A 165 -13.45 -20.06 -7.42
C PRO A 165 -13.31 -19.59 -5.97
N LEU A 166 -12.09 -19.57 -5.42
CA LEU A 166 -11.83 -19.07 -4.07
C LEU A 166 -12.06 -17.55 -3.97
N GLY A 167 -11.60 -16.81 -4.98
CA GLY A 167 -11.83 -15.37 -5.07
C GLY A 167 -13.30 -15.02 -5.28
N ASP A 168 -14.04 -15.82 -6.05
CA ASP A 168 -15.49 -15.60 -6.23
C ASP A 168 -16.27 -15.84 -4.93
N LEU A 169 -15.97 -16.94 -4.21
CA LEU A 169 -16.56 -17.21 -2.90
C LEU A 169 -16.27 -16.07 -1.91
N ALA A 170 -15.01 -15.62 -1.82
CA ALA A 170 -14.63 -14.52 -0.94
C ALA A 170 -15.35 -13.20 -1.30
N ALA A 171 -15.57 -12.94 -2.59
CA ALA A 171 -16.28 -11.75 -3.03
C ALA A 171 -17.76 -11.80 -2.65
N ASP A 172 -18.41 -12.94 -2.81
CA ASP A 172 -19.81 -13.13 -2.44
C ASP A 172 -20.02 -12.96 -0.93
N GLU A 173 -19.15 -13.55 -0.10
CA GLU A 173 -19.22 -13.45 1.36
C GLU A 173 -18.93 -12.02 1.86
N LEU A 174 -17.90 -11.35 1.32
CA LEU A 174 -17.59 -9.97 1.71
C LEU A 174 -18.70 -8.99 1.25
N ARG A 175 -19.34 -9.23 0.10
CA ARG A 175 -20.50 -8.44 -0.35
C ARG A 175 -21.71 -8.66 0.57
N ALA A 176 -21.99 -9.90 0.95
CA ALA A 176 -23.06 -10.23 1.89
C ALA A 176 -22.80 -9.56 3.25
N TYR A 177 -21.57 -9.61 3.73
CA TYR A 177 -21.14 -8.92 4.95
C TYR A 177 -21.36 -7.40 4.85
N LEU A 178 -20.84 -6.76 3.81
CA LEU A 178 -21.00 -5.32 3.57
C LEU A 178 -22.48 -4.90 3.50
N ALA A 179 -23.33 -5.72 2.88
CA ALA A 179 -24.77 -5.48 2.78
C ALA A 179 -25.50 -5.62 4.13
N SER A 180 -24.94 -6.39 5.07
CA SER A 180 -25.52 -6.60 6.41
C SER A 180 -25.24 -5.47 7.40
N LEU A 181 -24.16 -4.71 7.18
CA LEU A 181 -23.77 -3.59 8.03
C LEU A 181 -24.77 -2.43 7.93
N SER A 182 -24.88 -1.62 8.97
CA SER A 182 -25.46 -0.27 8.90
C SER A 182 -24.41 0.77 8.45
N ASP A 183 -24.81 2.02 8.21
CA ASP A 183 -23.84 3.08 7.90
C ASP A 183 -22.94 3.39 9.10
N ASP A 184 -23.47 3.30 10.33
CA ASP A 184 -22.69 3.50 11.55
C ASP A 184 -21.67 2.37 11.75
N ASP A 185 -22.05 1.11 11.51
CA ASP A 185 -21.10 -0.01 11.55
C ASP A 185 -19.96 0.19 10.54
N ILE A 186 -20.26 0.65 9.32
CA ILE A 186 -19.22 0.96 8.33
C ILE A 186 -18.28 2.05 8.83
N LYS A 187 -18.82 3.13 9.41
CA LYS A 187 -18.00 4.23 9.96
C LYS A 187 -17.09 3.72 11.07
N GLU A 188 -17.62 2.96 12.01
CA GLU A 188 -16.82 2.37 13.10
C GLU A 188 -15.71 1.47 12.56
N MET A 189 -16.02 0.59 11.60
CA MET A 189 -15.03 -0.32 11.01
C MET A 189 -14.00 0.39 10.13
N ILE A 190 -14.31 1.54 9.54
CA ILE A 190 -13.33 2.38 8.83
C ILE A 190 -12.24 2.87 9.78
N LEU A 191 -12.60 3.16 11.04
CA LEU A 191 -11.71 3.72 12.06
C LEU A 191 -10.82 2.66 12.74
N ILE A 192 -11.08 1.37 12.55
CA ILE A 192 -10.31 0.30 13.21
C ILE A 192 -8.90 0.22 12.60
N PRO A 193 -7.81 0.26 13.40
CA PRO A 193 -6.44 0.27 12.89
C PRO A 193 -5.83 -1.14 12.69
N ALA A 194 -6.67 -2.19 12.63
CA ALA A 194 -6.27 -3.59 12.60
C ALA A 194 -7.09 -4.43 11.59
N HIS A 195 -7.15 -5.75 11.76
CA HIS A 195 -7.73 -6.72 10.83
C HIS A 195 -9.16 -6.35 10.36
N GLU A 196 -9.98 -5.84 11.26
CA GLU A 196 -11.38 -5.48 10.97
C GLU A 196 -11.54 -4.20 10.14
N ASN A 197 -10.44 -3.55 9.73
CA ASN A 197 -10.49 -2.34 8.91
C ASN A 197 -11.23 -2.59 7.59
N LEU A 198 -12.43 -2.03 7.47
CA LEU A 198 -13.27 -2.25 6.29
C LEU A 198 -12.70 -1.57 5.04
N SER A 199 -12.01 -0.44 5.18
CA SER A 199 -11.37 0.26 4.05
C SER A 199 -10.36 -0.65 3.33
N TRP A 200 -9.54 -1.39 4.07
CA TRP A 200 -8.60 -2.37 3.53
C TRP A 200 -9.29 -3.42 2.66
N ALA A 201 -10.42 -3.96 3.12
CA ALA A 201 -11.12 -4.99 2.37
C ALA A 201 -11.86 -4.43 1.15
N ILE A 202 -12.50 -3.27 1.27
CA ILE A 202 -13.27 -2.66 0.19
C ILE A 202 -12.39 -2.21 -0.96
N LEU A 203 -11.21 -1.65 -0.69
CA LEU A 203 -10.28 -1.27 -1.76
C LEU A 203 -9.84 -2.50 -2.58
N HIS A 204 -9.67 -3.65 -1.92
CA HIS A 204 -9.29 -4.92 -2.56
C HIS A 204 -10.47 -5.57 -3.29
N LEU A 205 -11.67 -5.54 -2.72
CA LEU A 205 -12.89 -6.00 -3.38
C LEU A 205 -13.19 -5.17 -4.64
N SER A 206 -12.97 -3.85 -4.62
CA SER A 206 -13.11 -3.00 -5.81
C SER A 206 -12.05 -3.34 -6.89
N ARG A 207 -10.81 -3.63 -6.48
CA ARG A 207 -9.78 -4.16 -7.40
C ARG A 207 -10.20 -5.49 -8.01
N TRP A 208 -10.74 -6.41 -7.20
CA TRP A 208 -11.31 -7.66 -7.69
C TRP A 208 -12.43 -7.38 -8.70
N ALA A 209 -13.46 -6.61 -8.34
CA ALA A 209 -14.58 -6.32 -9.24
C ALA A 209 -14.13 -5.78 -10.62
N ARG A 210 -13.07 -4.95 -10.66
CA ARG A 210 -12.44 -4.49 -11.92
C ARG A 210 -11.69 -5.61 -12.66
N TYR A 211 -10.88 -6.39 -11.96
CA TYR A 211 -10.15 -7.53 -12.53
C TYR A 211 -11.09 -8.51 -13.25
N ILE A 212 -12.31 -8.66 -12.74
CA ILE A 212 -13.32 -9.61 -13.27
C ILE A 212 -14.30 -8.97 -14.24
N THR A 213 -14.16 -7.66 -14.47
CA THR A 213 -15.06 -6.85 -15.31
C THR A 213 -16.53 -6.95 -14.87
N ASP A 214 -16.78 -6.99 -13.55
CA ASP A 214 -18.14 -6.98 -13.00
C ASP A 214 -18.55 -5.56 -12.58
N ASP A 215 -19.08 -4.82 -13.55
CA ASP A 215 -19.59 -3.47 -13.31
C ASP A 215 -20.82 -3.43 -12.39
N GLY A 216 -21.54 -4.54 -12.23
CA GLY A 216 -22.64 -4.65 -11.27
C GLY A 216 -22.11 -4.60 -9.85
N MET A 217 -21.17 -5.48 -9.54
CA MET A 217 -20.46 -5.52 -8.26
C MET A 217 -19.79 -4.17 -7.95
N ARG A 218 -19.14 -3.52 -8.92
CA ARG A 218 -18.54 -2.19 -8.72
C ARG A 218 -19.55 -1.14 -8.27
N ARG A 219 -20.74 -1.10 -8.88
CA ARG A 219 -21.80 -0.15 -8.49
C ARG A 219 -22.38 -0.47 -7.12
N GLU A 220 -22.53 -1.74 -6.77
CA GLU A 220 -23.03 -2.15 -5.45
C GLU A 220 -22.06 -1.74 -4.33
N ILE A 221 -20.76 -1.99 -4.51
CA ILE A 221 -19.72 -1.58 -3.57
C ILE A 221 -19.71 -0.06 -3.43
N GLU A 222 -19.74 0.66 -4.54
CA GLU A 222 -19.79 2.12 -4.54
C GLU A 222 -20.99 2.65 -3.77
N GLN A 223 -22.19 2.19 -4.11
CA GLN A 223 -23.42 2.65 -3.48
C GLN A 223 -23.44 2.37 -1.97
N ARG A 224 -22.95 1.20 -1.55
CA ARG A 224 -23.03 0.77 -0.16
C ARG A 224 -21.91 1.33 0.71
N PHE A 225 -20.68 1.40 0.22
CA PHE A 225 -19.54 1.89 1.01
C PHE A 225 -19.46 3.41 1.02
N LEU A 226 -19.66 4.07 -0.13
CA LEU A 226 -19.50 5.53 -0.22
C LEU A 226 -20.61 6.30 0.50
N SER A 227 -21.78 5.69 0.78
CA SER A 227 -22.83 6.32 1.59
C SER A 227 -22.32 6.73 2.97
N ALA A 228 -21.52 5.87 3.60
CA ALA A 228 -20.93 6.10 4.91
C ALA A 228 -19.53 6.73 4.81
N ALA A 229 -18.68 6.26 3.90
CA ALA A 229 -17.29 6.71 3.79
C ALA A 229 -17.15 8.18 3.37
N LEU A 230 -18.17 8.76 2.72
CA LEU A 230 -18.19 10.19 2.33
C LEU A 230 -18.91 11.09 3.34
N ASP A 231 -19.43 10.54 4.45
CA ASP A 231 -20.08 11.34 5.49
C ASP A 231 -19.09 12.34 6.10
N SER A 232 -19.54 13.58 6.28
CA SER A 232 -18.71 14.65 6.83
C SER A 232 -18.43 14.51 8.32
N SER A 233 -19.19 13.69 9.06
CA SER A 233 -18.87 13.36 10.46
C SER A 233 -17.53 12.65 10.57
N LEU A 234 -17.22 11.76 9.63
CA LEU A 234 -15.94 11.05 9.58
C LEU A 234 -14.75 11.96 9.30
N ASP A 235 -14.96 13.15 8.71
CA ASP A 235 -13.86 14.10 8.48
C ASP A 235 -13.37 14.71 9.81
N GLN A 236 -14.24 14.79 10.82
CA GLN A 236 -13.88 15.25 12.16
C GLN A 236 -13.29 14.14 13.02
N GLU A 237 -13.78 12.90 12.85
CA GLU A 237 -13.33 11.73 13.60
C GLU A 237 -12.02 11.15 13.06
N CYS A 238 -11.77 11.31 11.75
CA CYS A 238 -10.62 10.73 11.05
C CYS A 238 -9.83 11.76 10.22
N PRO A 239 -9.31 12.84 10.83
CA PRO A 239 -8.34 13.71 10.16
C PRO A 239 -7.06 12.91 9.86
N VAL A 240 -6.47 13.12 8.68
CA VAL A 240 -5.27 12.37 8.23
C VAL A 240 -4.05 12.60 9.12
N GLU A 241 -4.03 13.68 9.89
CA GLU A 241 -3.01 13.98 10.88
C GLU A 241 -2.95 12.92 12.00
N ASN A 242 -4.08 12.29 12.34
CA ASN A 242 -4.11 11.19 13.33
C ASN A 242 -3.22 10.02 12.88
N ASP A 243 -3.17 9.77 11.57
CA ASP A 243 -2.35 8.71 11.00
C ASP A 243 -0.90 9.12 10.74
N SER A 244 -0.52 10.38 11.00
CA SER A 244 0.84 10.88 10.81
C SER A 244 1.71 10.84 12.08
N GLY A 245 1.07 10.67 13.24
CA GLY A 245 1.72 10.72 14.56
C GLY A 245 2.54 9.49 14.91
N SER A 246 3.28 9.59 16.01
CA SER A 246 4.02 8.46 16.61
C SER A 246 3.16 7.63 17.57
N ASP A 247 1.94 8.08 17.89
CA ASP A 247 1.01 7.41 18.80
C ASP A 247 0.03 6.53 18.01
N TYR A 248 0.48 5.34 17.66
CA TYR A 248 -0.31 4.34 16.94
C TYR A 248 -0.22 3.00 17.66
N GLU A 249 -1.32 2.25 17.66
CA GLU A 249 -1.45 1.02 18.43
C GLU A 249 -1.30 -0.25 17.57
N GLU A 250 -1.60 -0.14 16.28
CA GLU A 250 -1.69 -1.27 15.34
C GLU A 250 -1.09 -0.93 13.96
N PHE A 251 -1.23 -1.82 12.98
CA PHE A 251 -0.53 -1.75 11.69
C PHE A 251 -1.19 -0.89 10.61
N PHE A 252 -2.45 -0.49 10.76
CA PHE A 252 -3.13 0.31 9.74
C PHE A 252 -3.29 1.78 10.12
N PRO A 253 -3.16 2.70 9.14
CA PRO A 253 -3.58 4.09 9.23
C PRO A 253 -5.03 4.22 8.73
N PRO A 254 -6.06 4.12 9.59
CA PRO A 254 -7.46 4.04 9.17
C PRO A 254 -7.94 5.23 8.32
N CYS A 255 -7.51 6.45 8.62
CA CYS A 255 -7.93 7.67 7.90
C CYS A 255 -7.33 7.74 6.50
N LEU A 256 -6.07 7.34 6.33
CA LEU A 256 -5.41 7.25 5.03
C LEU A 256 -5.97 6.07 4.20
N LEU A 257 -6.30 4.95 4.86
CA LEU A 257 -6.95 3.83 4.18
C LEU A 257 -8.38 4.16 3.75
N ARG A 258 -9.13 4.96 4.52
CA ARG A 258 -10.43 5.50 4.09
C ARG A 258 -10.30 6.22 2.75
N LEU A 259 -9.33 7.13 2.63
CA LEU A 259 -9.06 7.84 1.37
C LEU A 259 -8.74 6.85 0.24
N SER A 260 -7.88 5.87 0.52
CA SER A 260 -7.48 4.84 -0.46
C SER A 260 -8.67 4.01 -0.96
N ALA A 261 -9.57 3.62 -0.05
CA ALA A 261 -10.77 2.87 -0.38
C ALA A 261 -11.78 3.70 -1.19
N VAL A 262 -11.96 4.98 -0.85
CA VAL A 262 -12.77 5.91 -1.65
C VAL A 262 -12.17 6.05 -3.05
N ILE A 263 -10.87 6.30 -3.18
CA ILE A 263 -10.16 6.44 -4.46
C ILE A 263 -10.34 5.19 -5.34
N GLN A 264 -10.26 3.99 -4.74
CA GLN A 264 -10.41 2.74 -5.49
C GLN A 264 -11.87 2.41 -5.86
N THR A 265 -12.84 2.98 -5.15
CA THR A 265 -14.28 2.67 -5.32
C THR A 265 -15.01 3.72 -6.18
N TRP A 266 -14.47 4.93 -6.27
CA TRP A 266 -15.07 6.07 -6.98
C TRP A 266 -15.30 5.78 -8.47
N ASN A 267 -16.56 5.86 -8.93
CA ASN A 267 -16.89 5.81 -10.37
C ASN A 267 -17.26 7.19 -10.95
N GLY A 268 -17.17 8.27 -10.16
CA GLY A 268 -17.33 9.65 -10.64
C GLY A 268 -16.13 10.17 -11.43
N THR A 269 -16.09 11.48 -11.71
CA THR A 269 -14.97 12.06 -12.48
C THR A 269 -13.70 12.18 -11.63
N ALA A 270 -12.54 12.18 -12.30
CA ALA A 270 -11.24 12.34 -11.68
C ALA A 270 -11.10 13.70 -10.98
N GLU A 271 -11.67 14.76 -11.54
CA GLU A 271 -11.64 16.11 -10.96
C GLU A 271 -12.41 16.17 -9.64
N ALA A 272 -13.59 15.53 -9.59
CA ALA A 272 -14.41 15.48 -8.37
C ALA A 272 -13.70 14.68 -7.26
N LEU A 273 -13.09 13.54 -7.63
CA LEU A 273 -12.27 12.76 -6.69
C LEU A 273 -11.08 13.56 -6.17
N THR A 274 -10.33 14.20 -7.08
CA THR A 274 -9.17 15.02 -6.74
C THR A 274 -9.55 16.15 -5.79
N SER A 275 -10.68 16.83 -6.05
CA SER A 275 -11.20 17.88 -5.17
C SER A 275 -11.52 17.33 -3.78
N TRP A 276 -12.22 16.19 -3.71
CA TRP A 276 -12.60 15.57 -2.44
C TRP A 276 -11.38 15.15 -1.61
N VAL A 277 -10.33 14.63 -2.24
CA VAL A 277 -9.06 14.29 -1.56
C VAL A 277 -8.33 15.54 -1.09
N ASN A 278 -8.22 16.58 -1.93
CA ASN A 278 -7.49 17.82 -1.59
C ASN A 278 -8.16 18.62 -0.46
N GLU A 279 -9.46 18.45 -0.22
CA GLU A 279 -10.15 19.03 0.93
C GLU A 279 -9.75 18.37 2.27
N ARG A 280 -9.25 17.12 2.22
CA ARG A 280 -8.94 16.29 3.39
C ARG A 280 -7.45 16.08 3.63
N VAL A 281 -6.63 16.25 2.60
CA VAL A 281 -5.18 16.08 2.68
C VAL A 281 -4.48 17.38 2.32
N PRO A 282 -3.81 18.05 3.27
CA PRO A 282 -3.01 19.23 2.96
C PRO A 282 -1.97 18.94 1.88
N SER A 283 -1.78 19.87 0.92
CA SER A 283 -0.84 19.67 -0.19
C SER A 283 0.63 19.45 0.24
N ASN A 284 0.99 19.90 1.45
CA ASN A 284 2.30 19.73 2.09
C ASN A 284 2.29 18.68 3.21
N PHE A 285 1.23 17.87 3.31
CA PHE A 285 1.14 16.78 4.27
C PHE A 285 2.28 15.78 4.02
N ASN A 286 2.95 15.40 5.09
CA ASN A 286 4.11 14.51 5.06
C ASN A 286 4.15 13.72 6.36
N ILE A 287 4.38 12.42 6.25
CA ILE A 287 4.43 11.50 7.38
C ILE A 287 5.90 11.13 7.64
N PRO A 288 6.47 11.45 8.80
CA PRO A 288 7.80 10.98 9.15
C PRO A 288 7.77 9.45 9.33
N PRO A 289 8.83 8.72 8.94
CA PRO A 289 8.94 7.30 9.28
C PRO A 289 8.92 7.10 10.78
N VAL A 290 8.23 6.07 11.26
CA VAL A 290 8.37 5.68 12.66
C VAL A 290 9.72 5.01 12.85
N THR A 291 10.51 5.56 13.77
CA THR A 291 11.91 5.16 13.96
C THR A 291 12.17 4.31 15.18
N GLU A 292 11.27 4.32 16.17
CA GLU A 292 11.42 3.65 17.46
C GLU A 292 10.14 2.90 17.81
N ILE A 293 10.29 1.66 18.27
CA ILE A 293 9.19 0.90 18.83
C ILE A 293 9.70 0.38 20.18
N GLU A 294 9.16 0.97 21.25
CA GLU A 294 9.67 0.79 22.62
C GLU A 294 9.56 -0.66 23.12
N ASP A 295 8.62 -1.44 22.57
CA ASP A 295 8.39 -2.83 22.95
C ASP A 295 8.27 -3.76 21.73
N PRO A 296 9.26 -4.62 21.46
CA PRO A 296 9.23 -5.62 20.39
C PRO A 296 8.07 -6.62 20.50
N ARG A 297 7.43 -6.74 21.67
CA ARG A 297 6.20 -7.56 21.84
C ARG A 297 4.98 -6.93 21.15
N THR A 298 5.08 -5.68 20.71
CA THR A 298 4.06 -5.00 19.90
C THR A 298 4.30 -5.17 18.39
N GLY A 299 4.82 -6.32 17.97
CA GLY A 299 5.22 -6.60 16.58
C GLY A 299 4.18 -6.24 15.51
N HIS A 300 2.89 -6.18 15.86
CA HIS A 300 1.84 -5.63 15.01
C HIS A 300 2.14 -4.21 14.50
N LYS A 301 2.70 -3.33 15.34
CA LYS A 301 3.07 -1.95 15.00
C LYS A 301 4.12 -1.84 13.88
N PHE A 302 4.86 -2.91 13.62
CA PHE A 302 6.05 -2.85 12.77
C PHE A 302 5.70 -2.63 11.29
N ALA A 303 4.46 -2.92 10.85
CA ALA A 303 4.02 -2.73 9.47
C ALA A 303 3.51 -1.30 9.15
N ILE A 304 3.40 -0.40 10.14
CA ILE A 304 2.72 0.90 9.95
C ILE A 304 3.34 1.75 8.83
N ASN A 305 4.67 1.76 8.69
CA ASN A 305 5.34 2.55 7.66
C ASN A 305 4.97 2.04 6.26
N PHE A 306 4.87 0.71 6.09
CA PHE A 306 4.40 0.11 4.83
C PHE A 306 2.94 0.43 4.55
N SER A 307 2.07 0.37 5.55
CA SER A 307 0.65 0.69 5.40
C SER A 307 0.41 2.18 5.08
N ARG A 308 1.15 3.08 5.73
CA ARG A 308 1.14 4.53 5.44
C ARG A 308 1.60 4.82 4.03
N ALA A 309 2.72 4.21 3.63
CA ALA A 309 3.21 4.30 2.27
C ALA A 309 2.14 3.83 1.27
N PHE A 310 1.59 2.63 1.46
CA PHE A 310 0.55 2.08 0.61
C PHE A 310 -0.62 3.06 0.37
N ALA A 311 -1.09 3.73 1.42
CA ALA A 311 -2.15 4.72 1.29
C ALA A 311 -1.70 6.01 0.55
N LEU A 312 -0.49 6.52 0.86
CA LEU A 312 0.08 7.68 0.16
C LEU A 312 0.23 7.44 -1.34
N TRP A 313 0.49 6.20 -1.76
CA TRP A 313 0.54 5.86 -3.19
C TRP A 313 -0.81 6.11 -3.88
N TYR A 314 -1.93 5.71 -3.29
CA TYR A 314 -3.25 5.97 -3.87
C TYR A 314 -3.61 7.46 -3.84
N ILE A 315 -3.24 8.17 -2.78
CA ILE A 315 -3.43 9.62 -2.70
C ILE A 315 -2.62 10.33 -3.80
N TYR A 316 -1.39 9.89 -4.07
CA TYR A 316 -0.60 10.35 -5.22
C TYR A 316 -1.32 10.07 -6.55
N GLN A 317 -1.81 8.85 -6.76
CA GLN A 317 -2.54 8.50 -7.99
C GLN A 317 -3.78 9.37 -8.23
N ALA A 318 -4.50 9.73 -7.16
CA ALA A 318 -5.67 10.59 -7.25
C ALA A 318 -5.33 12.07 -7.48
N THR A 319 -4.23 12.56 -6.92
CA THR A 319 -3.93 14.01 -6.90
C THR A 319 -2.85 14.45 -7.89
N GLY A 320 -2.00 13.53 -8.35
CA GLY A 320 -0.79 13.83 -9.11
C GLY A 320 0.29 14.58 -8.31
N ASN A 321 0.12 14.78 -7.01
CA ASN A 321 1.06 15.53 -6.18
C ASN A 321 2.27 14.67 -5.82
N THR A 322 3.42 14.96 -6.44
CA THR A 322 4.66 14.19 -6.25
C THR A 322 5.20 14.20 -4.82
N ALA A 323 4.78 15.14 -3.96
CA ALA A 323 5.15 15.11 -2.54
C ALA A 323 4.70 13.80 -1.85
N PHE A 324 3.51 13.29 -2.19
CA PHE A 324 3.01 12.02 -1.65
C PHE A 324 3.77 10.81 -2.20
N ARG A 325 4.17 10.85 -3.48
CA ARG A 325 5.05 9.83 -4.09
C ARG A 325 6.42 9.80 -3.41
N ASP A 326 6.98 10.97 -3.15
CA ASP A 326 8.31 11.10 -2.55
C ASP A 326 8.29 10.62 -1.09
N ASN A 327 7.24 10.97 -0.33
CA ASN A 327 7.05 10.47 1.03
C ASN A 327 6.75 8.96 1.09
N TYR A 328 5.99 8.41 0.13
CA TYR A 328 5.86 6.97 -0.08
C TYR A 328 7.22 6.28 -0.20
N ALA A 329 8.09 6.78 -1.08
CA ALA A 329 9.41 6.19 -1.30
C ALA A 329 10.32 6.31 -0.07
N GLU A 330 10.24 7.42 0.66
CA GLU A 330 10.96 7.62 1.93
C GLU A 330 10.56 6.59 2.98
N LEU A 331 9.25 6.40 3.21
CA LEU A 331 8.74 5.43 4.19
C LEU A 331 9.15 3.99 3.86
N ILE A 332 9.06 3.60 2.59
CA ILE A 332 9.47 2.26 2.14
C ILE A 332 10.98 2.08 2.35
N THR A 333 11.78 3.01 1.85
CA THR A 333 13.25 2.93 1.92
C THR A 333 13.72 2.89 3.37
N TYR A 334 13.11 3.71 4.23
CA TYR A 334 13.40 3.71 5.65
C TYR A 334 13.08 2.34 6.28
N GLN A 335 11.88 1.80 6.06
CA GLN A 335 11.47 0.52 6.65
C GLN A 335 12.37 -0.63 6.19
N ILE A 336 12.75 -0.68 4.90
CA ILE A 336 13.70 -1.68 4.38
C ILE A 336 15.07 -1.56 5.07
N SER A 337 15.53 -0.33 5.33
CA SER A 337 16.81 -0.10 6.04
C SER A 337 16.83 -0.54 7.51
N ARG A 338 15.68 -0.97 8.05
CA ARG A 338 15.47 -1.40 9.44
C ARG A 338 15.03 -2.87 9.52
N PRO A 339 15.88 -3.83 9.14
CA PRO A 339 15.56 -5.27 9.22
C PRO A 339 15.24 -5.74 10.63
N ASP A 340 15.66 -5.00 11.66
CA ASP A 340 15.25 -5.23 13.04
C ASP A 340 13.73 -5.08 13.29
N PHE A 341 12.97 -4.54 12.33
CA PHE A 341 11.52 -4.45 12.35
C PHE A 341 10.79 -5.46 11.47
N TRP A 342 11.47 -6.34 10.74
CA TRP A 342 10.74 -7.25 9.83
C TRP A 342 11.46 -8.55 9.51
N ASN A 343 12.77 -8.64 9.71
CA ASN A 343 13.51 -9.86 9.46
C ASN A 343 13.26 -10.92 10.55
N ILE A 344 13.76 -12.14 10.34
CA ILE A 344 13.60 -13.27 11.27
C ILE A 344 14.03 -12.90 12.70
N GLU A 345 15.09 -12.08 12.84
CA GLU A 345 15.60 -11.60 14.13
C GLU A 345 14.66 -10.62 14.86
N ALA A 346 13.70 -10.01 14.16
CA ALA A 346 12.65 -9.18 14.76
C ALA A 346 11.66 -10.02 15.60
N GLY A 347 11.74 -11.35 15.48
CA GLY A 347 10.86 -12.30 16.17
C GLY A 347 9.63 -12.64 15.34
N TYR A 348 9.13 -13.86 15.52
CA TYR A 348 8.11 -14.42 14.64
C TYR A 348 6.79 -13.64 14.65
N LEU A 349 6.45 -12.96 15.75
CA LEU A 349 5.27 -12.09 15.82
C LEU A 349 5.33 -10.90 14.85
N ALA A 350 6.51 -10.52 14.37
CA ALA A 350 6.70 -9.49 13.34
C ALA A 350 7.05 -10.12 11.98
N SER A 351 8.05 -11.01 11.96
CA SER A 351 8.63 -11.51 10.70
C SER A 351 7.64 -12.31 9.85
N HIS A 352 6.60 -12.88 10.45
CA HIS A 352 5.60 -13.66 9.71
C HIS A 352 4.69 -12.81 8.83
N PHE A 353 4.56 -11.49 9.03
CA PHE A 353 3.59 -10.68 8.28
C PHE A 353 4.12 -9.32 7.81
N VAL A 354 4.99 -8.65 8.58
CA VAL A 354 5.49 -7.31 8.23
C VAL A 354 6.14 -7.26 6.83
N PRO A 355 6.98 -8.23 6.43
CA PRO A 355 7.55 -8.25 5.08
C PRO A 355 6.50 -8.30 3.98
N GLN A 356 5.36 -8.93 4.24
CA GLN A 356 4.30 -9.18 3.27
C GLN A 356 3.48 -7.90 3.01
N PHE A 357 3.34 -7.06 4.03
CA PHE A 357 2.89 -5.67 3.86
C PHE A 357 3.87 -4.84 3.04
N GLY A 358 5.18 -5.05 3.24
CA GLY A 358 6.22 -4.44 2.41
C GLY A 358 6.09 -4.84 0.94
N VAL A 359 5.86 -6.13 0.67
CA VAL A 359 5.62 -6.62 -0.69
C VAL A 359 4.39 -5.97 -1.31
N ARG A 360 3.24 -5.95 -0.60
CA ARG A 360 2.02 -5.30 -1.09
C ARG A 360 2.24 -3.80 -1.35
N ALA A 361 2.92 -3.09 -0.45
CA ALA A 361 3.19 -1.66 -0.59
C ALA A 361 4.10 -1.36 -1.78
N ILE A 362 5.16 -2.14 -2.01
CA ILE A 362 6.07 -1.99 -3.16
C ILE A 362 5.36 -2.35 -4.47
N GLU A 363 4.57 -3.44 -4.47
CA GLU A 363 3.84 -3.92 -5.64
C GLU A 363 2.83 -2.88 -6.16
N ALA A 364 2.15 -2.16 -5.26
CA ALA A 364 1.22 -1.08 -5.63
C ALA A 364 1.85 -0.05 -6.58
N SER A 365 3.14 0.28 -6.39
CA SER A 365 3.86 1.22 -7.28
C SER A 365 4.11 0.69 -8.70
N ARG A 366 4.04 -0.63 -8.88
CA ARG A 366 4.25 -1.32 -10.16
C ARG A 366 2.93 -1.49 -10.93
N GLU A 367 1.81 -1.63 -10.22
CA GLU A 367 0.46 -1.73 -10.82
C GLU A 367 0.09 -0.47 -11.59
N GLY A 368 0.42 0.71 -11.03
CA GLY A 368 0.10 2.00 -11.64
C GLY A 368 0.84 2.26 -12.96
N GLU A 369 2.05 1.70 -13.12
CA GLU A 369 2.80 1.81 -14.37
C GLU A 369 2.12 1.00 -15.49
N ASN A 370 1.51 -0.15 -15.17
CA ASN A 370 0.80 -0.99 -16.14
C ASN A 370 -0.56 -0.43 -16.59
N MET A 371 -1.19 0.47 -15.83
CA MET A 371 -2.40 1.18 -16.28
C MET A 371 -2.10 2.31 -17.27
N VAL A 372 -0.98 3.01 -17.11
CA VAL A 372 -0.55 4.07 -18.05
C VAL A 372 -0.20 3.49 -19.42
N PHE A 373 0.39 2.29 -19.48
CA PHE A 373 0.72 1.62 -20.75
C PHE A 373 -0.44 0.86 -21.42
N ARG A 374 -1.65 0.83 -20.83
CA ARG A 374 -2.85 0.24 -21.44
C ARG A 374 -3.87 1.29 -21.91
N ALA A 375 -3.56 2.57 -21.76
CA ALA A 375 -4.41 3.69 -22.16
C ALA A 375 -3.97 4.34 -23.49
N GLU A 376 -3.05 3.74 -24.24
CA GLU A 376 -2.66 4.16 -25.60
C GLU A 376 -3.38 3.38 -26.70
#